data_AF-A0A0P8A3D8-F1
#
_entry.id   AF-A0A0P8A3D8-F1
#
_cell.length_a   1.000
_cell.length_b   1.000
_cell.length_c   1.000
_cell.angle_alpha   90.00
_cell.angle_beta   90.00
_cell.angle_gamma   90.00
#
_symmetry.space_group_name_H-M   'P 1'
#
loop_
_entity.id
_entity.type
_entity.pdbx_description
1 polymer ?
#
loop_
_entity_poly.entity_id
_entity_poly.type
_entity_poly.pdbx_seq_one_letter_code
_entity_poly.pdbx_strand_id
1 'polypeptide(L)'
;MSVIWLHPGGVDIPEGLRAAVARGAVTPLAQADLSEAVLMRHCGLVTGMLFDQDAAMALRPALERFLDAGGRWFFNGHVMRPLLDGLMPYQAMTAPKRSDFALIARHPHPVFAGIDIASLETNRGVAGFYGRGCNPPPPGAVVINTLGPRDVAVDWVWHRPGGGAFFSHAGNDLAQIATMHGIGAQIWQNIVAWAAGGACISGDEARVGAVSCDGRWLLHDTPGIDASRAPGAHPRLIATNAGTYYQIEALEGARYRAIFDDVVAPEALDRVLTPDDTLLVSCRTPPTRMIAQRERVARHLEAGGTVIAMGESRSDLWLPHVAFTPVETNFWWWLTPGADLGLRIAAPEHPLMSGMVDRDVTWHLHGWFVPPEGAEVLVTDDEGRVIAYDDRVSTPGRMIVTSLDPMYHHGSRFMPATTRFLDRFLPNLRGLLEISAENHGA
;
A
#
# COMPACT_ATOMS: atom_id res chain seq x y z
N MET A 1 5.67 -19.00 23.93
CA MET A 1 5.49 -18.87 22.46
C MET A 1 5.80 -17.43 22.08
N SER A 2 6.36 -17.19 20.90
CA SER A 2 6.70 -15.84 20.42
C SER A 2 5.59 -15.28 19.53
N VAL A 3 5.68 -13.98 19.24
CA VAL A 3 4.83 -13.27 18.27
C VAL A 3 5.55 -13.20 16.93
N ILE A 4 4.88 -13.58 15.84
CA ILE A 4 5.38 -13.35 14.49
C ILE A 4 5.19 -11.87 14.16
N TRP A 5 6.24 -11.21 13.69
CA TRP A 5 6.13 -9.96 12.96
C TRP A 5 6.47 -10.23 11.50
N LEU A 6 5.51 -10.02 10.60
CA LEU A 6 5.78 -10.20 9.18
C LEU A 6 6.70 -9.10 8.69
N HIS A 7 7.93 -9.51 8.39
CA HIS A 7 9.00 -8.66 7.93
C HIS A 7 8.84 -8.41 6.43
N PRO A 8 8.74 -7.14 5.98
CA PRO A 8 8.46 -6.84 4.56
C PRO A 8 9.66 -7.09 3.63
N GLY A 9 10.85 -7.33 4.19
CA GLY A 9 12.08 -7.65 3.45
C GLY A 9 12.86 -6.39 3.08
N GLY A 10 14.19 -6.46 3.09
CA GLY A 10 15.04 -5.34 2.69
C GLY A 10 14.96 -4.07 3.56
N VAL A 11 14.39 -4.19 4.77
CA VAL A 11 14.31 -3.12 5.78
C VAL A 11 14.94 -3.60 7.08
N ASP A 12 15.42 -2.68 7.90
CA ASP A 12 15.91 -3.01 9.23
C ASP A 12 14.76 -3.34 10.19
N ILE A 13 15.07 -4.17 11.20
CA ILE A 13 14.16 -4.41 12.32
C ILE A 13 13.90 -3.08 13.03
N PRO A 14 12.63 -2.65 13.17
CA PRO A 14 12.25 -1.43 13.87
C PRO A 14 12.87 -1.36 15.26
N GLU A 15 13.29 -0.17 15.69
CA GLU A 15 13.96 0.02 16.98
C GLU A 15 13.16 -0.56 18.15
N GLY A 16 11.84 -0.31 18.17
CA GLY A 16 10.93 -0.83 19.18
C GLY A 16 10.83 -2.38 19.25
N LEU A 17 11.25 -3.08 18.20
CA LEU A 17 11.24 -4.54 18.13
C LEU A 17 12.61 -5.17 18.42
N ARG A 18 13.73 -4.46 18.25
CA ARG A 18 15.09 -5.04 18.33
C ARG A 18 15.32 -5.84 19.62
N ALA A 19 14.95 -5.27 20.76
CA ALA A 19 15.10 -5.95 22.06
C ALA A 19 14.18 -7.18 22.20
N ALA A 20 12.99 -7.16 21.57
CA ALA A 20 12.05 -8.28 21.61
C ALA A 20 12.48 -9.43 20.71
N VAL A 21 13.07 -9.11 19.56
CA VAL A 21 13.71 -10.09 18.67
C VAL A 21 14.92 -10.71 19.34
N ALA A 22 15.82 -9.92 19.93
CA ALA A 22 17.05 -10.41 20.56
C ALA A 22 16.79 -11.43 21.69
N ARG A 23 15.68 -11.31 22.40
CA ARG A 23 15.27 -12.25 23.48
C ARG A 23 14.32 -13.36 23.02
N GLY A 24 14.03 -13.46 21.71
CA GLY A 24 13.13 -14.47 21.14
C GLY A 24 11.64 -14.28 21.47
N ALA A 25 11.22 -13.09 21.92
CA ALA A 25 9.80 -12.78 22.14
C ALA A 25 9.06 -12.45 20.83
N VAL A 26 9.78 -11.96 19.82
CA VAL A 26 9.29 -11.69 18.48
C VAL A 26 10.12 -12.45 17.46
N THR A 27 9.47 -13.11 16.52
CA THR A 27 10.10 -13.78 15.36
C THR A 27 9.83 -12.94 14.11
N PRO A 28 10.83 -12.22 13.56
CA PRO A 28 10.72 -11.64 12.22
C PRO A 28 10.61 -12.77 11.19
N LEU A 29 9.61 -12.71 10.32
CA LEU A 29 9.38 -13.75 9.32
C LEU A 29 8.97 -13.14 8.00
N ALA A 30 9.57 -13.56 6.89
CA ALA A 30 9.05 -13.20 5.57
C ALA A 30 7.71 -13.91 5.34
N GLN A 31 6.76 -13.26 4.70
CA GLN A 31 5.44 -13.87 4.48
C GLN A 31 5.51 -15.17 3.67
N ALA A 32 6.46 -15.31 2.75
CA ALA A 32 6.66 -16.54 1.99
C ALA A 32 7.00 -17.78 2.86
N ASP A 33 7.54 -17.55 4.06
CA ASP A 33 7.86 -18.62 5.03
C ASP A 33 6.71 -18.90 5.99
N LEU A 34 5.59 -18.17 5.88
CA LEU A 34 4.41 -18.37 6.71
C LEU A 34 3.70 -19.66 6.27
N SER A 35 3.48 -20.54 7.23
CA SER A 35 2.73 -21.79 7.04
C SER A 35 1.93 -22.09 8.30
N GLU A 36 0.99 -23.03 8.22
CA GLU A 36 0.24 -23.48 9.39
C GLU A 36 1.16 -23.98 10.51
N ALA A 37 2.15 -24.82 10.17
CA ALA A 37 3.08 -25.35 11.14
C ALA A 37 3.88 -24.25 11.85
N VAL A 38 4.20 -23.16 11.14
CA VAL A 38 4.84 -21.97 11.73
C VAL A 38 3.84 -21.22 12.61
N LEU A 39 2.64 -20.90 12.11
CA LEU A 39 1.60 -20.20 12.87
C LEU A 39 1.30 -20.91 14.20
N MET A 40 1.12 -22.22 14.19
CA MET A 40 0.77 -23.03 15.37
C MET A 40 1.88 -23.13 16.43
N ARG A 41 3.12 -22.70 16.11
CA ARG A 41 4.23 -22.61 17.08
C ARG A 41 4.30 -21.26 17.81
N HIS A 42 3.49 -20.31 17.37
CA HIS A 42 3.48 -18.92 17.82
C HIS A 42 2.13 -18.60 18.47
N CYS A 43 2.08 -17.52 19.25
CA CYS A 43 0.83 -17.08 19.90
C CYS A 43 0.26 -15.79 19.30
N GLY A 44 1.05 -15.07 18.49
CA GLY A 44 0.66 -13.81 17.89
C GLY A 44 1.15 -13.66 16.46
N LEU A 45 0.43 -12.86 15.68
CA LEU A 45 0.77 -12.43 14.32
C LEU A 45 0.59 -10.91 14.22
N VAL A 46 1.59 -10.20 13.72
CA VAL A 46 1.52 -8.77 13.43
C VAL A 46 1.80 -8.54 11.95
N THR A 47 0.85 -7.96 11.25
CA THR A 47 0.94 -7.65 9.81
C THR A 47 0.88 -6.14 9.57
N GLY A 48 1.67 -5.68 8.60
CA GLY A 48 1.73 -4.27 8.20
C GLY A 48 1.07 -4.02 6.84
N MET A 49 1.17 -2.78 6.35
CA MET A 49 0.62 -2.33 5.05
C MET A 49 1.15 -3.10 3.84
N LEU A 50 2.30 -3.76 3.96
CA LEU A 50 2.93 -4.59 2.92
C LEU A 50 2.47 -6.05 2.95
N PHE A 51 1.47 -6.39 3.76
CA PHE A 51 0.90 -7.72 3.82
C PHE A 51 0.25 -8.11 2.49
N ASP A 52 0.71 -9.20 1.89
CA ASP A 52 0.20 -9.74 0.63
C ASP A 52 -1.08 -10.53 0.93
N GLN A 53 -2.24 -9.89 0.74
CA GLN A 53 -3.53 -10.52 1.02
C GLN A 53 -3.88 -11.62 0.02
N ASP A 54 -3.33 -11.58 -1.20
CA ASP A 54 -3.57 -12.60 -2.23
C ASP A 54 -2.89 -13.92 -1.85
N ALA A 55 -1.61 -13.87 -1.48
CA ALA A 55 -0.90 -15.03 -0.96
C ALA A 55 -1.52 -15.52 0.36
N ALA A 56 -2.01 -14.61 1.20
CA ALA A 56 -2.67 -14.97 2.45
C ALA A 56 -3.99 -15.74 2.25
N MET A 57 -4.69 -15.57 1.12
CA MET A 57 -5.90 -16.35 0.84
C MET A 57 -5.62 -17.85 0.77
N ALA A 58 -4.44 -18.27 0.31
CA ALA A 58 -4.04 -19.68 0.34
C ALA A 58 -3.80 -20.20 1.77
N LEU A 59 -3.48 -19.30 2.71
CA LEU A 59 -3.27 -19.61 4.12
C LEU A 59 -4.52 -19.41 4.98
N ARG A 60 -5.64 -18.97 4.39
CA ARG A 60 -6.88 -18.67 5.13
C ARG A 60 -7.30 -19.79 6.11
N PRO A 61 -7.36 -21.08 5.72
CA PRO A 61 -7.72 -22.14 6.68
C PRO A 61 -6.74 -22.27 7.85
N ALA A 62 -5.45 -22.00 7.62
CA ALA A 62 -4.43 -22.03 8.66
C ALA A 62 -4.52 -20.82 9.59
N LEU A 63 -4.85 -19.64 9.08
CA LEU A 63 -5.11 -18.44 9.86
C LEU A 63 -6.33 -18.62 10.78
N GLU A 64 -7.42 -19.22 10.27
CA GLU A 64 -8.60 -19.57 11.07
C GLU A 64 -8.22 -20.52 12.22
N ARG A 65 -7.51 -21.62 11.91
CA ARG A 65 -7.05 -22.58 12.94
C ARG A 65 -6.11 -21.96 13.97
N PHE A 66 -5.22 -21.06 13.55
CA PHE A 66 -4.35 -20.31 14.44
C PHE A 66 -5.14 -19.47 15.44
N LEU A 67 -6.18 -18.76 14.97
CA LEU A 67 -7.05 -17.97 15.83
C LEU A 67 -7.91 -18.87 16.73
N ASP A 68 -8.51 -19.93 16.19
CA ASP A 68 -9.31 -20.90 16.97
C ASP A 68 -8.49 -21.56 18.10
N ALA A 69 -7.17 -21.72 17.89
CA ALA A 69 -6.23 -22.18 18.91
C ALA A 69 -5.86 -21.12 19.97
N GLY A 70 -6.49 -19.95 19.93
CA GLY A 70 -6.25 -18.84 20.86
C GLY A 70 -5.22 -17.81 20.39
N GLY A 71 -4.72 -17.93 19.15
CA GLY A 71 -3.81 -16.97 18.55
C GLY A 71 -4.41 -15.57 18.46
N ARG A 72 -3.54 -14.55 18.43
CA ARG A 72 -3.97 -13.15 18.26
C ARG A 72 -3.33 -12.50 17.04
N TRP A 73 -4.12 -11.82 16.24
CA TRP A 73 -3.64 -11.14 15.04
C TRP A 73 -3.85 -9.63 15.16
N PHE A 74 -2.76 -8.87 15.13
CA PHE A 74 -2.76 -7.42 14.97
C PHE A 74 -2.59 -7.06 13.48
N PHE A 75 -3.63 -6.51 12.87
CA PHE A 75 -3.68 -6.18 11.45
C PHE A 75 -3.67 -4.66 11.24
N ASN A 76 -2.67 -4.17 10.49
CA ASN A 76 -2.68 -2.82 9.94
C ASN A 76 -3.06 -2.86 8.46
N GLY A 77 -3.78 -1.85 7.99
CA GLY A 77 -4.13 -1.66 6.59
C GLY A 77 -5.63 -1.82 6.31
N HIS A 78 -5.96 -1.86 5.04
CA HIS A 78 -7.33 -2.06 4.57
C HIS A 78 -7.55 -3.55 4.27
N VAL A 79 -8.60 -4.15 4.81
CA VAL A 79 -9.02 -5.52 4.44
C VAL A 79 -9.57 -5.47 3.02
N MET A 80 -8.92 -6.12 2.07
CA MET A 80 -9.35 -6.16 0.66
C MET A 80 -9.73 -7.58 0.20
N ARG A 81 -9.35 -8.59 0.98
CA ARG A 81 -9.70 -9.99 0.78
C ARG A 81 -10.48 -10.54 1.98
N PRO A 82 -11.33 -11.56 1.79
CA PRO A 82 -12.04 -12.21 2.89
C PRO A 82 -11.09 -13.14 3.67
N LEU A 83 -10.14 -12.54 4.40
CA LEU A 83 -9.06 -13.22 5.12
C LEU A 83 -9.57 -14.11 6.26
N LEU A 84 -10.73 -13.77 6.83
CA LEU A 84 -11.44 -14.53 7.86
C LEU A 84 -12.95 -14.45 7.60
N ASP A 85 -13.70 -15.46 8.02
CA ASP A 85 -15.17 -15.39 8.05
C ASP A 85 -15.63 -14.23 8.95
N GLY A 86 -16.58 -13.44 8.45
CA GLY A 86 -17.13 -12.28 9.17
C GLY A 86 -16.41 -10.95 8.92
N LEU A 87 -15.20 -10.96 8.33
CA LEU A 87 -14.57 -9.72 7.85
C LEU A 87 -15.22 -9.26 6.55
N MET A 88 -15.37 -7.94 6.42
CA MET A 88 -15.83 -7.30 5.19
C MET A 88 -14.72 -6.43 4.58
N PRO A 89 -14.75 -6.17 3.27
CA PRO A 89 -13.83 -5.23 2.64
C PRO A 89 -13.88 -3.85 3.30
N TYR A 90 -12.73 -3.20 3.33
CA TYR A 90 -12.55 -1.83 3.80
C TYR A 90 -13.51 -0.87 3.11
N GLN A 91 -14.01 0.08 3.88
CA GLN A 91 -14.91 1.11 3.41
C GLN A 91 -14.31 2.49 3.69
N ALA A 92 -13.98 3.22 2.63
CA ALA A 92 -13.49 4.59 2.74
C ALA A 92 -14.64 5.56 3.08
N MET A 93 -14.31 6.64 3.77
CA MET A 93 -15.23 7.78 3.91
C MET A 93 -15.46 8.45 2.55
N THR A 94 -16.72 8.75 2.27
CA THR A 94 -17.14 9.56 1.12
C THR A 94 -16.87 11.03 1.41
N ALA A 95 -16.07 11.66 0.54
CA ALA A 95 -15.72 13.08 0.56
C ALA A 95 -15.39 13.63 1.97
N PRO A 96 -14.34 13.09 2.64
CA PRO A 96 -14.00 13.51 4.00
C PRO A 96 -13.46 14.94 4.01
N LYS A 97 -13.81 15.67 5.07
CA LYS A 97 -13.28 16.99 5.42
C LYS A 97 -12.33 16.85 6.61
N ARG A 98 -11.56 17.90 6.89
CA ARG A 98 -10.57 17.90 7.99
C ARG A 98 -11.16 17.47 9.34
N SER A 99 -12.38 17.91 9.68
CA SER A 99 -13.07 17.54 10.93
C SER A 99 -13.43 16.06 11.01
N ASP A 100 -13.57 15.38 9.87
CA ASP A 100 -13.87 13.95 9.82
C ASP A 100 -12.68 13.09 10.24
N PHE A 101 -11.48 13.66 10.34
CA PHE A 101 -10.27 12.97 10.80
C PHE A 101 -9.98 13.16 12.30
N ALA A 102 -10.87 13.82 13.06
CA ALA A 102 -10.69 13.96 14.50
C ALA A 102 -10.63 12.58 15.17
N LEU A 103 -9.58 12.27 15.93
CA LEU A 103 -9.40 10.94 16.52
C LEU A 103 -10.03 10.88 17.91
N ILE A 104 -11.01 10.00 18.08
CA ILE A 104 -11.84 9.94 19.29
C ILE A 104 -11.70 8.57 19.96
N ALA A 105 -11.29 8.56 21.23
CA ALA A 105 -11.22 7.35 22.05
C ALA A 105 -12.64 6.93 22.44
N ARG A 106 -13.00 5.66 22.19
CA ARG A 106 -14.28 5.09 22.62
C ARG A 106 -14.13 4.18 23.81
N HIS A 107 -13.16 3.28 23.75
CA HIS A 107 -12.87 2.35 24.83
C HIS A 107 -11.36 2.26 25.07
N PRO A 108 -10.90 2.16 26.33
CA PRO A 108 -9.49 1.97 26.61
C PRO A 108 -9.03 0.61 26.08
N HIS A 109 -7.84 0.56 25.48
CA HIS A 109 -7.24 -0.69 25.03
C HIS A 109 -5.74 -0.71 25.38
N PRO A 110 -5.19 -1.87 25.81
CA PRO A 110 -3.78 -1.97 26.20
C PRO A 110 -2.77 -1.57 25.11
N VAL A 111 -3.14 -1.68 23.82
CA VAL A 111 -2.35 -1.15 22.69
C VAL A 111 -2.05 0.34 22.85
N PHE A 112 -2.99 1.11 23.40
CA PHE A 112 -2.90 2.56 23.60
C PHE A 112 -2.59 2.95 25.06
N ALA A 113 -2.20 2.00 25.92
CA ALA A 113 -1.89 2.29 27.31
C ALA A 113 -0.72 3.29 27.40
N GLY A 114 -0.93 4.37 28.16
CA GLY A 114 0.06 5.44 28.33
C GLY A 114 0.18 6.40 27.14
N ILE A 115 -0.75 6.35 26.19
CA ILE A 115 -0.69 7.14 24.96
C ILE A 115 -1.90 8.06 24.90
N ASP A 116 -1.64 9.36 24.76
CA ASP A 116 -2.65 10.30 24.36
C ASP A 116 -2.92 10.11 22.86
N ILE A 117 -3.99 9.40 22.51
CA ILE A 117 -4.29 9.11 21.12
C ILE A 117 -4.54 10.38 20.30
N ALA A 118 -5.02 11.48 20.92
CA ALA A 118 -5.26 12.72 20.20
C ALA A 118 -3.95 13.29 19.61
N SER A 119 -2.80 12.96 20.21
CA SER A 119 -1.49 13.32 19.68
C SER A 119 -1.17 12.67 18.32
N LEU A 120 -1.84 11.56 17.97
CA LEU A 120 -1.69 10.85 16.70
C LEU A 120 -2.64 11.38 15.60
N GLU A 121 -3.54 12.31 15.91
CA GLU A 121 -4.49 12.87 14.95
C GLU A 121 -3.78 13.62 13.81
N THR A 122 -2.76 14.42 14.17
CA THR A 122 -2.06 15.30 13.23
C THR A 122 -0.56 15.24 13.38
N ASN A 123 0.14 15.26 12.25
CA ASN A 123 1.56 15.58 12.21
C ASN A 123 1.74 16.96 11.57
N ARG A 124 2.38 17.89 12.30
CA ARG A 124 2.50 19.32 11.91
C ARG A 124 1.18 19.97 11.48
N GLY A 125 0.06 19.59 12.11
CA GLY A 125 -1.27 20.12 11.81
C GLY A 125 -1.99 19.48 10.61
N VAL A 126 -1.32 18.60 9.85
CA VAL A 126 -1.93 17.82 8.76
C VAL A 126 -2.54 16.54 9.34
N ALA A 127 -3.80 16.25 8.99
CA ALA A 127 -4.55 15.09 9.49
C ALA A 127 -4.82 14.04 8.41
N GLY A 128 -5.33 12.90 8.87
CA GLY A 128 -5.76 11.80 8.01
C GLY A 128 -4.64 10.82 7.66
N PHE A 129 -3.51 10.85 8.38
CA PHE A 129 -2.49 9.79 8.35
C PHE A 129 -2.92 8.55 9.14
N TYR A 130 -3.72 8.74 10.21
CA TYR A 130 -4.18 7.67 11.09
C TYR A 130 -5.15 6.69 10.41
N GLY A 131 -6.03 7.20 9.55
CA GLY A 131 -7.02 6.39 8.84
C GLY A 131 -8.01 7.27 8.11
N ARG A 132 -8.72 6.69 7.13
CA ARG A 132 -9.64 7.42 6.24
C ARG A 132 -10.97 6.69 6.00
N GLY A 133 -11.27 5.73 6.84
CA GLY A 133 -12.37 4.79 6.69
C GLY A 133 -12.30 3.73 7.77
N CYS A 134 -12.96 2.61 7.53
CA CYS A 134 -12.97 1.48 8.44
C CYS A 134 -12.82 0.16 7.68
N ASN A 135 -12.15 -0.80 8.30
CA ASN A 135 -12.51 -2.19 8.09
C ASN A 135 -13.80 -2.39 8.89
N PRO A 136 -14.96 -2.70 8.29
CA PRO A 136 -16.21 -2.73 9.06
C PRO A 136 -16.13 -3.74 10.20
N PRO A 137 -16.44 -3.35 11.46
CA PRO A 137 -16.37 -4.25 12.60
C PRO A 137 -17.42 -5.36 12.50
N PRO A 138 -17.06 -6.64 12.67
CA PRO A 138 -18.02 -7.74 12.75
C PRO A 138 -18.93 -7.62 13.98
N PRO A 139 -20.09 -8.30 14.00
CA PRO A 139 -20.93 -8.37 15.20
C PRO A 139 -20.15 -8.85 16.43
N GLY A 140 -20.25 -8.10 17.53
CA GLY A 140 -19.55 -8.39 18.79
C GLY A 140 -18.12 -7.85 18.88
N ALA A 141 -17.60 -7.20 17.84
CA ALA A 141 -16.35 -6.45 17.93
C ALA A 141 -16.52 -5.21 18.84
N VAL A 142 -15.44 -4.86 19.54
CA VAL A 142 -15.34 -3.69 20.42
C VAL A 142 -14.61 -2.59 19.69
N VAL A 143 -15.32 -1.49 19.40
CA VAL A 143 -14.71 -0.31 18.78
C VAL A 143 -13.81 0.39 19.79
N ILE A 144 -12.55 0.62 19.43
CA ILE A 144 -11.56 1.23 20.32
C ILE A 144 -11.45 2.73 20.03
N ASN A 145 -11.23 3.09 18.78
CA ASN A 145 -11.14 4.49 18.34
C ASN A 145 -12.00 4.73 17.11
N THR A 146 -12.55 5.94 17.01
CA THR A 146 -13.35 6.41 15.88
C THR A 146 -12.79 7.68 15.26
N LEU A 147 -13.13 7.93 13.99
CA LEU A 147 -12.79 9.17 13.29
C LEU A 147 -14.02 10.07 13.13
N GLY A 148 -13.84 11.32 13.52
CA GLY A 148 -14.74 12.44 13.25
C GLY A 148 -16.08 12.35 13.96
N PRO A 149 -16.96 13.34 13.72
CA PRO A 149 -18.34 13.32 14.23
C PRO A 149 -19.21 12.23 13.58
N ARG A 150 -18.69 11.51 12.57
CA ARG A 150 -19.36 10.40 11.90
C ARG A 150 -19.07 9.05 12.56
N ASP A 151 -18.31 9.00 13.65
CA ASP A 151 -18.04 7.78 14.42
C ASP A 151 -17.52 6.59 13.59
N VAL A 152 -16.65 6.87 12.62
CA VAL A 152 -16.09 5.83 11.75
C VAL A 152 -15.11 4.97 12.54
N ALA A 153 -15.42 3.69 12.76
CA ALA A 153 -14.62 2.75 13.54
C ALA A 153 -13.27 2.41 12.87
N VAL A 154 -12.24 3.20 13.13
CA VAL A 154 -10.90 2.99 12.56
C VAL A 154 -10.14 1.88 13.28
N ASP A 155 -10.33 1.77 14.61
CA ASP A 155 -9.71 0.72 15.42
C ASP A 155 -10.77 -0.08 16.15
N TRP A 156 -10.63 -1.40 16.12
CA TRP A 156 -11.49 -2.29 16.89
C TRP A 156 -10.79 -3.61 17.16
N VAL A 157 -11.24 -4.29 18.22
CA VAL A 157 -10.83 -5.65 18.55
C VAL A 157 -12.03 -6.59 18.49
N TRP A 158 -11.85 -7.74 17.86
CA TRP A 158 -12.87 -8.76 17.76
C TRP A 158 -12.37 -10.05 18.41
N HIS A 159 -12.97 -10.40 19.55
CA HIS A 159 -12.84 -11.74 20.13
C HIS A 159 -13.73 -12.68 19.34
N ARG A 160 -13.11 -13.56 18.57
CA ARG A 160 -13.84 -14.44 17.66
C ARG A 160 -14.61 -15.50 18.45
N PRO A 161 -15.82 -15.88 18.02
CA PRO A 161 -16.57 -16.97 18.67
C PRO A 161 -15.80 -18.30 18.72
N GLY A 162 -14.99 -18.59 17.69
CA GLY A 162 -14.15 -19.79 17.60
C GLY A 162 -12.90 -19.78 18.48
N GLY A 163 -12.57 -18.65 19.11
CA GLY A 163 -11.34 -18.45 19.87
C GLY A 163 -10.40 -17.43 19.23
N GLY A 164 -9.45 -16.96 20.05
CA GLY A 164 -8.47 -15.95 19.64
C GLY A 164 -9.07 -14.56 19.44
N ALA A 165 -8.24 -13.63 18.97
CA ALA A 165 -8.66 -12.25 18.74
C ALA A 165 -8.00 -11.62 17.51
N PHE A 166 -8.75 -10.75 16.84
CA PHE A 166 -8.28 -9.93 15.73
C PHE A 166 -8.38 -8.46 16.11
N PHE A 167 -7.26 -7.74 16.06
CA PHE A 167 -7.24 -6.29 16.20
C PHE A 167 -7.07 -5.68 14.82
N SER A 168 -8.00 -4.82 14.44
CA SER A 168 -7.98 -4.08 13.18
C SER A 168 -7.57 -2.64 13.44
N HIS A 169 -6.55 -2.17 12.73
CA HIS A 169 -6.26 -0.76 12.52
C HIS A 169 -6.43 -0.43 11.03
N ALA A 170 -7.46 0.34 10.68
CA ALA A 170 -7.85 0.66 9.30
C ALA A 170 -7.09 1.87 8.72
N GLY A 171 -5.77 1.85 8.88
CA GLY A 171 -4.84 2.87 8.40
C GLY A 171 -3.48 2.28 8.05
N ASN A 172 -2.46 3.13 7.85
CA ASN A 172 -1.08 2.69 7.70
C ASN A 172 -0.55 2.02 8.96
N ASP A 173 0.70 1.58 8.98
CA ASP A 173 1.27 0.93 10.17
C ASP A 173 1.21 1.85 11.41
N LEU A 174 0.41 1.47 12.42
CA LEU A 174 0.21 2.27 13.63
C LEU A 174 1.53 2.62 14.31
N ALA A 175 2.46 1.66 14.35
CA ALA A 175 3.78 1.86 14.95
C ALA A 175 4.69 2.79 14.12
N GLN A 176 4.53 2.79 12.79
CA GLN A 176 5.23 3.74 11.92
C GLN A 176 4.70 5.16 12.16
N ILE A 177 3.37 5.31 12.23
CA ILE A 177 2.74 6.58 12.57
C ILE A 177 3.27 7.06 13.92
N ALA A 178 3.18 6.23 14.95
CA ALA A 178 3.67 6.54 16.29
C ALA A 178 5.17 6.91 16.34
N THR A 179 5.99 6.35 15.45
CA THR A 179 7.42 6.71 15.35
C THR A 179 7.60 8.17 14.94
N MET A 180 6.74 8.71 14.06
CA MET A 180 6.75 10.13 13.69
C MET A 180 6.46 11.07 14.86
N HIS A 181 5.87 10.55 15.94
CA HIS A 181 5.54 11.27 17.17
C HIS A 181 6.49 10.93 18.33
N GLY A 182 7.57 10.19 18.08
CA GLY A 182 8.54 9.82 19.12
C GLY A 182 8.06 8.73 20.09
N ILE A 183 6.93 8.08 19.82
CA ILE A 183 6.31 7.06 20.69
C ILE A 183 6.24 5.66 20.04
N GLY A 184 6.93 5.48 18.91
CA GLY A 184 6.95 4.21 18.16
C GLY A 184 7.42 3.00 19.00
N ALA A 185 8.43 3.18 19.85
CA ALA A 185 8.93 2.11 20.72
C ALA A 185 7.86 1.63 21.72
N GLN A 186 7.11 2.55 22.31
CA GLN A 186 6.03 2.22 23.25
C GLN A 186 4.88 1.49 22.55
N ILE A 187 4.45 1.98 21.37
CA ILE A 187 3.41 1.31 20.59
C ILE A 187 3.83 -0.12 20.19
N TRP A 188 5.06 -0.32 19.72
CA TRP A 188 5.56 -1.66 19.41
C TRP A 188 5.51 -2.59 20.62
N GLN A 189 5.95 -2.12 21.79
CA GLN A 189 5.88 -2.90 23.03
C GLN A 189 4.43 -3.28 23.38
N ASN A 190 3.50 -2.34 23.28
CA ASN A 190 2.09 -2.58 23.58
C ASN A 190 1.44 -3.57 22.59
N ILE A 191 1.72 -3.43 21.30
CA ILE A 191 1.25 -4.35 20.25
C ILE A 191 1.76 -5.77 20.52
N VAL A 192 3.07 -5.92 20.76
CA VAL A 192 3.68 -7.23 21.04
C VAL A 192 3.12 -7.83 22.32
N ALA A 193 2.96 -7.06 23.39
CA ALA A 193 2.37 -7.53 24.64
C ALA A 193 0.92 -8.02 24.45
N TRP A 194 0.11 -7.30 23.68
CA TRP A 194 -1.24 -7.72 23.35
C TRP A 194 -1.25 -8.98 22.49
N ALA A 195 -0.46 -9.02 21.42
CA ALA A 195 -0.38 -10.16 20.50
C ALA A 195 0.18 -11.43 21.18
N ALA A 196 1.01 -11.27 22.22
CA ALA A 196 1.56 -12.38 23.01
C ALA A 196 0.55 -13.02 23.99
N GLY A 197 -0.70 -12.54 24.03
CA GLY A 197 -1.73 -13.05 24.94
C GLY A 197 -1.97 -12.17 26.18
N GLY A 198 -1.48 -10.92 26.20
CA GLY A 198 -1.68 -9.98 27.32
C GLY A 198 -3.15 -9.60 27.60
N ALA A 199 -3.37 -8.66 28.50
CA ALA A 199 -4.72 -8.17 28.80
C ALA A 199 -5.41 -7.62 27.54
N CYS A 200 -6.74 -7.72 27.50
CA CYS A 200 -7.57 -7.12 26.46
C CYS A 200 -8.96 -6.84 27.06
N ILE A 201 -9.65 -5.83 26.54
CA ILE A 201 -11.04 -5.54 26.90
C ILE A 201 -11.93 -6.72 26.49
N SER A 202 -12.85 -7.13 27.36
CA SER A 202 -13.80 -8.21 27.05
C SER A 202 -14.99 -7.69 26.23
N GLY A 203 -15.63 -8.57 25.45
CA GLY A 203 -16.81 -8.20 24.66
C GLY A 203 -18.02 -7.76 25.50
N ASP A 204 -18.12 -8.24 26.75
CA ASP A 204 -19.22 -7.89 27.66
C ASP A 204 -19.07 -6.49 28.29
N GLU A 205 -17.83 -6.03 28.52
CA GLU A 205 -17.53 -4.67 29.00
C GLU A 205 -17.85 -3.57 27.96
N ALA A 206 -17.95 -3.94 26.68
CA ALA A 206 -18.19 -3.03 25.56
C ALA A 206 -19.66 -2.89 25.12
N ARG A 207 -20.55 -3.78 25.60
CA ARG A 207 -21.98 -3.81 25.18
C ARG A 207 -22.79 -2.55 25.55
N VAL A 208 -22.20 -1.59 26.26
CA VAL A 208 -22.85 -0.35 26.74
C VAL A 208 -22.90 0.76 25.67
N GLY A 209 -22.34 0.56 24.48
CA GLY A 209 -22.41 1.55 23.41
C GLY A 209 -22.41 0.92 22.03
N ALA A 210 -23.57 0.49 21.54
CA ALA A 210 -23.72 0.17 20.12
C ALA A 210 -23.47 1.46 19.32
N VAL A 211 -22.26 1.60 18.78
CA VAL A 211 -21.93 2.68 17.85
C VAL A 211 -22.85 2.47 16.65
N SER A 212 -23.67 3.46 16.34
CA SER A 212 -24.53 3.45 15.17
C SER A 212 -23.65 3.43 13.92
N CYS A 213 -23.57 2.27 13.27
CA CYS A 213 -23.01 2.11 11.94
C CYS A 213 -23.97 2.71 10.91
N ASP A 214 -24.29 4.01 10.96
CA ASP A 214 -25.04 4.64 9.87
C ASP A 214 -24.10 4.78 8.66
N GLY A 215 -23.87 3.68 7.95
CA GLY A 215 -22.86 3.55 6.89
C GLY A 215 -23.15 4.39 5.64
N ARG A 216 -24.11 5.31 5.65
CA ARG A 216 -24.48 6.15 4.50
C ARG A 216 -23.34 7.04 3.98
N TRP A 217 -22.30 7.28 4.79
CA TRP A 217 -21.09 8.01 4.38
C TRP A 217 -19.95 7.10 3.91
N LEU A 218 -20.15 5.78 3.86
CA LEU A 218 -19.16 4.83 3.38
C LEU A 218 -19.39 4.56 1.88
N LEU A 219 -18.31 4.26 1.16
CA LEU A 219 -18.43 3.84 -0.23
C LEU A 219 -18.99 2.41 -0.30
N HIS A 220 -20.08 2.23 -1.07
CA HIS A 220 -20.71 0.94 -1.34
C HIS A 220 -20.36 0.45 -2.74
N ASP A 221 -19.09 0.19 -3.00
CA ASP A 221 -18.69 -0.53 -4.20
C ASP A 221 -18.00 -1.82 -3.77
N THR A 222 -18.60 -2.96 -4.10
CA THR A 222 -17.92 -4.26 -4.06
C THR A 222 -18.00 -4.83 -5.47
N PRO A 223 -17.00 -4.56 -6.34
CA PRO A 223 -16.97 -5.19 -7.64
C PRO A 223 -16.64 -6.68 -7.45
N GLY A 224 -17.43 -7.55 -8.09
CA GLY A 224 -16.97 -8.90 -8.39
C GLY A 224 -15.80 -8.83 -9.36
N ILE A 225 -14.75 -9.59 -9.07
CA ILE A 225 -13.57 -9.72 -9.94
C ILE A 225 -13.99 -10.61 -11.12
N ASP A 226 -14.25 -10.00 -12.28
CA ASP A 226 -14.40 -10.77 -13.52
C ASP A 226 -13.03 -10.98 -14.19
N ALA A 227 -12.87 -12.20 -14.69
CA ALA A 227 -11.60 -12.81 -15.05
C ALA A 227 -10.97 -12.17 -16.29
N SER A 228 -9.64 -12.31 -16.34
CA SER A 228 -8.76 -12.16 -17.51
C SER A 228 -9.47 -11.97 -18.85
N ARG A 229 -9.16 -10.86 -19.53
CA ARG A 229 -9.57 -10.64 -20.91
C ARG A 229 -8.84 -11.66 -21.79
N ALA A 230 -9.56 -12.35 -22.68
CA ALA A 230 -8.94 -13.27 -23.62
C ALA A 230 -7.86 -12.51 -24.44
N PRO A 231 -6.70 -13.14 -24.75
CA PRO A 231 -5.63 -12.48 -25.47
C PRO A 231 -6.15 -11.98 -26.83
N GLY A 232 -6.23 -10.66 -26.99
CA GLY A 232 -6.41 -10.02 -28.29
C GLY A 232 -5.06 -9.76 -28.94
N ALA A 233 -5.05 -9.56 -30.26
CA ALA A 233 -3.86 -9.25 -31.06
C ALA A 233 -3.34 -7.80 -30.87
N HIS A 234 -3.43 -7.26 -29.66
CA HIS A 234 -3.02 -5.89 -29.33
C HIS A 234 -1.98 -5.92 -28.19
N PRO A 235 -1.06 -4.93 -28.10
CA PRO A 235 -0.07 -4.86 -27.03
C PRO A 235 -0.77 -4.82 -25.66
N ARG A 236 -0.39 -5.75 -24.77
CA ARG A 236 -1.06 -5.93 -23.49
C ARG A 236 -0.40 -5.07 -22.42
N LEU A 237 -1.23 -4.49 -21.55
CA LEU A 237 -0.76 -3.82 -20.34
C LEU A 237 -0.87 -4.77 -19.15
N ILE A 238 0.28 -5.23 -18.67
CA ILE A 238 0.42 -6.13 -17.53
C ILE A 238 0.91 -5.33 -16.33
N ALA A 239 0.25 -5.43 -15.18
CA ALA A 239 0.70 -4.75 -13.96
C ALA A 239 1.09 -5.72 -12.85
N THR A 240 2.09 -5.36 -12.04
CA THR A 240 2.42 -6.13 -10.84
C THR A 240 1.52 -5.77 -9.68
N ASN A 241 0.94 -6.76 -9.01
CA ASN A 241 0.27 -6.63 -7.71
C ASN A 241 0.92 -7.56 -6.69
N ALA A 242 1.46 -7.01 -5.62
CA ALA A 242 2.06 -7.73 -4.50
C ALA A 242 1.04 -8.05 -3.39
N GLY A 243 -0.26 -7.99 -3.68
CA GLY A 243 -1.37 -8.28 -2.77
C GLY A 243 -1.56 -7.24 -1.66
N THR A 244 -0.86 -6.11 -1.74
CA THR A 244 -0.99 -5.02 -0.78
C THR A 244 -2.30 -4.27 -1.01
N TYR A 245 -2.91 -3.76 0.06
CA TYR A 245 -4.26 -3.21 -0.06
C TYR A 245 -4.37 -2.04 -1.05
N TYR A 246 -3.32 -1.20 -1.14
CA TYR A 246 -3.31 -0.03 -2.02
C TYR A 246 -3.08 -0.41 -3.48
N GLN A 247 -2.36 -1.51 -3.75
CA GLN A 247 -2.23 -2.04 -5.11
C GLN A 247 -3.52 -2.71 -5.55
N ILE A 248 -4.15 -3.51 -4.67
CA ILE A 248 -5.46 -4.11 -4.93
C ILE A 248 -6.47 -3.02 -5.29
N GLU A 249 -6.59 -1.96 -4.48
CA GLU A 249 -7.50 -0.86 -4.77
C GLU A 249 -7.17 -0.16 -6.09
N ALA A 250 -5.90 0.15 -6.35
CA ALA A 250 -5.50 0.89 -7.55
C ALA A 250 -5.58 0.07 -8.85
N LEU A 251 -5.39 -1.24 -8.79
CA LEU A 251 -5.32 -2.12 -9.96
C LEU A 251 -6.63 -2.87 -10.24
N GLU A 252 -7.34 -3.25 -9.18
CA GLU A 252 -8.56 -4.06 -9.28
C GLU A 252 -9.82 -3.26 -9.00
N GLY A 253 -9.69 -2.06 -8.42
CA GLY A 253 -10.80 -1.15 -8.23
C GLY A 253 -11.47 -0.77 -9.55
N ALA A 254 -12.79 -0.58 -9.51
CA ALA A 254 -13.63 -0.33 -10.70
C ALA A 254 -13.15 0.84 -11.56
N ARG A 255 -12.46 1.82 -10.95
CA ARG A 255 -11.95 3.01 -11.64
C ARG A 255 -10.92 2.69 -12.72
N TYR A 256 -10.02 1.72 -12.48
CA TYR A 256 -8.88 1.47 -13.35
C TYR A 256 -8.75 0.01 -13.81
N ARG A 257 -9.50 -0.94 -13.24
CA ARG A 257 -9.40 -2.37 -13.58
C ARG A 257 -9.47 -2.64 -15.09
N ALA A 258 -10.36 -1.96 -15.80
CA ALA A 258 -10.54 -2.13 -17.25
C ALA A 258 -9.34 -1.68 -18.10
N ILE A 259 -8.42 -0.90 -17.51
CA ILE A 259 -7.20 -0.44 -18.19
C ILE A 259 -6.14 -1.54 -18.26
N PHE A 260 -6.18 -2.55 -17.39
CA PHE A 260 -5.17 -3.62 -17.37
C PHE A 260 -5.69 -4.89 -18.05
N ASP A 261 -4.87 -5.48 -18.92
CA ASP A 261 -5.19 -6.78 -19.53
C ASP A 261 -4.96 -7.91 -18.54
N ASP A 262 -3.92 -7.79 -17.71
CA ASP A 262 -3.63 -8.71 -16.63
C ASP A 262 -2.98 -7.99 -15.43
N VAL A 263 -3.22 -8.53 -14.23
CA VAL A 263 -2.66 -8.04 -12.97
C VAL A 263 -2.11 -9.24 -12.22
N VAL A 264 -0.80 -9.29 -12.03
CA VAL A 264 -0.11 -10.52 -11.61
C VAL A 264 0.90 -10.27 -10.50
N ALA A 265 1.18 -11.30 -9.69
CA ALA A 265 2.26 -11.24 -8.73
C ALA A 265 3.63 -11.09 -9.44
N PRO A 266 4.63 -10.40 -8.85
CA PRO A 266 5.98 -10.32 -9.40
C PRO A 266 6.56 -11.68 -9.81
N GLU A 267 6.28 -12.73 -9.05
CA GLU A 267 6.80 -14.09 -9.27
C GLU A 267 6.23 -14.76 -10.53
N ALA A 268 5.08 -14.28 -11.03
CA ALA A 268 4.40 -14.82 -12.20
C ALA A 268 4.91 -14.23 -13.53
N LEU A 269 5.74 -13.18 -13.50
CA LEU A 269 6.15 -12.45 -14.72
C LEU A 269 6.72 -13.35 -15.81
N ASP A 270 7.53 -14.35 -15.46
CA ASP A 270 8.15 -15.30 -16.42
C ASP A 270 7.15 -16.13 -17.22
N ARG A 271 5.93 -16.30 -16.70
CA ARG A 271 4.86 -17.10 -17.33
C ARG A 271 3.87 -16.24 -18.11
N VAL A 272 3.87 -14.94 -17.87
CA VAL A 272 2.83 -14.00 -18.31
C VAL A 272 3.35 -13.05 -19.38
N LEU A 273 4.59 -12.57 -19.22
CA LEU A 273 5.18 -11.59 -20.13
C LEU A 273 5.56 -12.22 -21.47
N THR A 274 5.11 -11.56 -22.52
CA THR A 274 5.55 -11.75 -23.90
C THR A 274 6.39 -10.54 -24.34
N PRO A 275 7.18 -10.65 -25.42
CA PRO A 275 8.05 -9.55 -25.88
C PRO A 275 7.31 -8.21 -26.10
N ASP A 276 6.09 -8.25 -26.63
CA ASP A 276 5.32 -7.05 -27.00
C ASP A 276 4.47 -6.48 -25.84
N ASP A 277 4.53 -7.10 -24.66
CA ASP A 277 3.80 -6.61 -23.50
C ASP A 277 4.43 -5.33 -22.96
N THR A 278 3.62 -4.54 -22.26
CA THR A 278 4.10 -3.46 -21.39
C THR A 278 3.88 -3.85 -19.95
N LEU A 279 4.97 -3.90 -19.18
CA LEU A 279 4.97 -4.17 -17.76
C LEU A 279 4.92 -2.88 -16.96
N LEU A 280 3.87 -2.68 -16.15
CA LEU A 280 3.80 -1.65 -15.12
C LEU A 280 4.13 -2.26 -13.75
N VAL A 281 5.25 -1.85 -13.17
CA VAL A 281 5.60 -2.18 -11.79
C VAL A 281 5.00 -1.12 -10.87
N SER A 282 3.98 -1.52 -10.11
CA SER A 282 3.19 -0.62 -9.27
C SER A 282 3.99 -0.09 -8.08
N CYS A 283 3.58 1.08 -7.57
CA CYS A 283 4.28 1.77 -6.48
C CYS A 283 4.47 0.86 -5.27
N ARG A 284 5.60 1.01 -4.57
CA ARG A 284 5.87 0.26 -3.33
C ARG A 284 5.72 -1.27 -3.46
N THR A 285 5.90 -1.82 -4.66
CA THR A 285 6.11 -3.27 -4.80
C THR A 285 7.37 -3.64 -4.00
N PRO A 286 7.34 -4.65 -3.11
CA PRO A 286 8.49 -4.99 -2.29
C PRO A 286 9.75 -5.21 -3.13
N PRO A 287 10.84 -4.42 -2.92
CA PRO A 287 12.03 -4.49 -3.76
C PRO A 287 12.62 -5.88 -3.88
N THR A 288 12.63 -6.66 -2.80
CA THR A 288 13.14 -8.04 -2.77
C THR A 288 12.43 -8.95 -3.78
N ARG A 289 11.11 -8.77 -3.96
CA ARG A 289 10.33 -9.54 -4.92
C ARG A 289 10.71 -9.19 -6.35
N MET A 290 10.93 -7.91 -6.65
CA MET A 290 11.35 -7.45 -7.99
C MET A 290 12.82 -7.75 -8.30
N ILE A 291 13.72 -7.65 -7.32
CA ILE A 291 15.13 -8.05 -7.46
C ILE A 291 15.22 -9.52 -7.88
N ALA A 292 14.37 -10.39 -7.32
CA ALA A 292 14.28 -11.79 -7.74
C ALA A 292 13.80 -11.97 -9.19
N GLN A 293 13.16 -10.96 -9.78
CA GLN A 293 12.70 -10.96 -11.18
C GLN A 293 13.65 -10.23 -12.14
N ARG A 294 14.78 -9.66 -11.66
CA ARG A 294 15.64 -8.77 -12.48
C ARG A 294 16.03 -9.35 -13.84
N GLU A 295 16.36 -10.64 -13.89
CA GLU A 295 16.79 -11.31 -15.13
C GLU A 295 15.63 -11.48 -16.12
N ARG A 296 14.40 -11.62 -15.60
CA ARG A 296 13.18 -11.73 -16.42
C ARG A 296 12.84 -10.38 -17.03
N VAL A 297 12.92 -9.32 -16.22
CA VAL A 297 12.71 -7.94 -16.67
C VAL A 297 13.79 -7.54 -17.69
N ALA A 298 15.06 -7.89 -17.45
CA ALA A 298 16.14 -7.64 -18.39
C ALA A 298 15.89 -8.34 -19.74
N ARG A 299 15.51 -9.63 -19.74
CA ARG A 299 15.16 -10.34 -20.98
C ARG A 299 13.98 -9.70 -21.73
N HIS A 300 12.99 -9.21 -21.01
CA HIS A 300 11.85 -8.53 -21.61
C HIS A 300 12.28 -7.22 -22.30
N LEU A 301 13.15 -6.42 -21.66
CA LEU A 301 13.74 -5.23 -22.27
C LEU A 301 14.65 -5.56 -23.47
N GLU A 302 15.48 -6.60 -23.38
CA GLU A 302 16.31 -7.05 -24.51
C GLU A 302 15.48 -7.51 -25.71
N ALA A 303 14.27 -8.00 -25.48
CA ALA A 303 13.33 -8.40 -26.53
C ALA A 303 12.54 -7.21 -27.13
N GLY A 304 12.80 -5.97 -26.69
CA GLY A 304 12.08 -4.77 -27.17
C GLY A 304 10.87 -4.38 -26.33
N GLY A 305 10.59 -5.07 -25.22
CA GLY A 305 9.46 -4.81 -24.34
C GLY A 305 9.54 -3.46 -23.62
N THR A 306 8.42 -3.03 -23.05
CA THR A 306 8.35 -1.77 -22.29
C THR A 306 8.16 -2.03 -20.80
N VAL A 307 8.95 -1.38 -19.95
CA VAL A 307 8.82 -1.45 -18.49
C VAL A 307 8.60 -0.06 -17.91
N ILE A 308 7.61 0.06 -17.04
CA ILE A 308 7.26 1.28 -16.32
C ILE A 308 7.49 1.01 -14.84
N ALA A 309 8.44 1.71 -14.22
CA ALA A 309 8.73 1.58 -12.81
C ALA A 309 8.22 2.80 -12.04
N MET A 310 7.20 2.57 -11.22
CA MET A 310 6.65 3.60 -10.33
C MET A 310 7.45 3.72 -9.04
N GLY A 311 7.27 4.85 -8.34
CA GLY A 311 8.05 5.23 -7.17
C GLY A 311 8.02 4.23 -6.03
N GLU A 312 9.07 4.31 -5.21
CA GLU A 312 9.25 3.48 -4.00
C GLU A 312 9.31 1.97 -4.27
N SER A 313 9.60 1.56 -5.51
CA SER A 313 9.84 0.17 -5.90
C SER A 313 11.34 -0.18 -6.02
N ARG A 314 12.24 0.78 -5.74
CA ARG A 314 13.71 0.65 -5.86
C ARG A 314 14.17 0.13 -7.22
N SER A 315 13.70 0.79 -8.28
CA SER A 315 14.08 0.47 -9.68
C SER A 315 15.58 0.45 -9.89
N ASP A 316 16.36 1.23 -9.14
CA ASP A 316 17.82 1.22 -9.11
C ASP A 316 18.44 -0.16 -8.79
N LEU A 317 17.67 -1.06 -8.17
CA LEU A 317 18.16 -2.39 -7.78
C LEU A 317 17.78 -3.51 -8.75
N TRP A 318 16.87 -3.27 -9.70
CA TRP A 318 16.35 -4.34 -10.57
C TRP A 318 16.10 -3.94 -12.02
N LEU A 319 16.16 -2.65 -12.37
CA LEU A 319 16.29 -2.18 -13.75
C LEU A 319 17.75 -1.88 -14.08
N PRO A 320 18.19 -2.13 -15.33
CA PRO A 320 19.51 -1.74 -15.78
C PRO A 320 19.58 -0.22 -15.96
N HIS A 321 20.78 0.35 -15.82
CA HIS A 321 21.06 1.77 -16.13
C HIS A 321 20.27 2.82 -15.33
N VAL A 322 19.67 2.46 -14.19
CA VAL A 322 18.97 3.41 -13.32
C VAL A 322 19.91 3.91 -12.22
N ALA A 323 20.14 5.22 -12.18
CA ALA A 323 20.85 5.91 -11.09
C ALA A 323 19.87 6.78 -10.31
N PHE A 324 19.68 6.49 -9.02
CA PHE A 324 18.70 7.16 -8.15
C PHE A 324 19.36 7.71 -6.88
N THR A 325 18.97 8.93 -6.50
CA THR A 325 19.36 9.56 -5.23
C THR A 325 18.09 9.80 -4.39
N PRO A 326 17.96 9.17 -3.21
CA PRO A 326 16.83 9.40 -2.33
C PRO A 326 16.91 10.79 -1.70
N VAL A 327 15.75 11.37 -1.39
CA VAL A 327 15.64 12.59 -0.59
C VAL A 327 14.61 12.42 0.51
N GLU A 328 14.69 13.23 1.55
CA GLU A 328 13.67 13.23 2.60
C GLU A 328 12.33 13.72 2.03
N THR A 329 11.28 12.92 2.22
CA THR A 329 9.93 13.25 1.74
C THR A 329 9.33 14.40 2.56
N ASN A 330 9.02 15.52 1.90
CA ASN A 330 8.30 16.62 2.54
C ASN A 330 6.77 16.45 2.39
N PHE A 331 6.10 15.95 3.43
CA PHE A 331 4.65 15.72 3.44
C PHE A 331 3.80 16.96 3.74
N TRP A 332 4.37 18.16 3.85
CA TRP A 332 3.64 19.35 4.33
C TRP A 332 4.18 20.66 3.75
N TRP A 333 4.80 20.61 2.58
CA TRP A 333 5.36 21.79 1.91
C TRP A 333 4.34 22.92 1.78
N TRP A 334 3.07 22.60 1.52
CA TRP A 334 1.97 23.56 1.35
C TRP A 334 1.56 24.32 2.62
N LEU A 335 2.05 23.92 3.80
CA LEU A 335 1.79 24.66 5.04
C LEU A 335 2.51 26.01 5.06
N THR A 336 3.59 26.13 4.30
CA THR A 336 4.30 27.40 4.13
C THR A 336 3.52 28.25 3.12
N PRO A 337 3.01 29.44 3.50
CA PRO A 337 2.25 30.27 2.57
C PRO A 337 3.05 30.60 1.31
N GLY A 338 2.46 30.34 0.14
CA GLY A 338 3.11 30.57 -1.16
C GLY A 338 4.19 29.56 -1.53
N ALA A 339 4.41 28.51 -0.73
CA ALA A 339 5.34 27.45 -1.10
C ALA A 339 4.86 26.68 -2.32
N ASP A 340 5.85 26.25 -3.09
CA ASP A 340 5.72 25.45 -4.29
C ASP A 340 6.69 24.29 -4.13
N LEU A 341 6.22 23.06 -4.33
CA LEU A 341 7.09 21.89 -4.28
C LEU A 341 8.12 21.90 -5.44
N GLY A 342 7.86 22.70 -6.47
CA GLY A 342 8.79 22.90 -7.59
C GLY A 342 8.64 21.88 -8.71
N LEU A 343 7.70 20.93 -8.62
CA LEU A 343 7.52 19.94 -9.68
C LEU A 343 6.95 20.58 -10.95
N ARG A 344 7.60 20.28 -12.09
CA ARG A 344 7.26 20.81 -13.42
C ARG A 344 7.23 19.69 -14.46
N ILE A 345 6.26 19.75 -15.36
CA ILE A 345 6.26 18.93 -16.57
C ILE A 345 7.28 19.52 -17.55
N ALA A 346 8.32 18.76 -17.87
CA ALA A 346 9.39 19.19 -18.77
C ALA A 346 9.08 18.89 -20.25
N ALA A 347 8.25 17.88 -20.51
CA ALA A 347 7.86 17.46 -21.86
C ALA A 347 6.33 17.43 -22.01
N PRO A 348 5.64 18.60 -22.09
CA PRO A 348 4.18 18.66 -22.16
C PRO A 348 3.60 18.03 -23.43
N GLU A 349 4.38 17.97 -24.51
CA GLU A 349 4.00 17.35 -25.78
C GLU A 349 4.18 15.83 -25.79
N HIS A 350 4.86 15.26 -24.78
CA HIS A 350 5.04 13.82 -24.69
C HIS A 350 3.68 13.14 -24.47
N PRO A 351 3.31 12.07 -25.21
CA PRO A 351 1.97 11.49 -25.13
C PRO A 351 1.51 11.07 -23.72
N LEU A 352 2.42 10.61 -22.87
CA LEU A 352 2.09 10.27 -21.46
C LEU A 352 1.68 11.50 -20.64
N MET A 353 2.18 12.68 -20.97
CA MET A 353 1.89 13.95 -20.28
C MET A 353 0.70 14.68 -20.88
N SER A 354 0.08 14.13 -21.93
CA SER A 354 -1.01 14.78 -22.64
C SER A 354 -2.14 15.21 -21.71
N GLY A 355 -2.48 16.50 -21.79
CA GLY A 355 -3.51 17.15 -20.99
C GLY A 355 -3.14 17.40 -19.52
N MET A 356 -2.02 16.88 -19.01
CA MET A 356 -1.56 17.13 -17.64
C MET A 356 -1.05 18.56 -17.48
N VAL A 357 -1.10 19.04 -16.24
CA VAL A 357 -0.49 20.30 -15.80
C VAL A 357 0.34 20.04 -14.54
N ASP A 358 1.23 20.96 -14.15
CA ASP A 358 2.17 20.77 -13.03
C ASP A 358 1.49 20.30 -11.72
N ARG A 359 0.29 20.82 -11.42
CA ARG A 359 -0.49 20.40 -10.24
C ARG A 359 -0.96 18.93 -10.25
N ASP A 360 -0.93 18.28 -11.42
CA ASP A 360 -1.29 16.88 -11.57
C ASP A 360 -0.09 15.97 -11.27
N VAL A 361 1.14 16.49 -11.31
CA VAL A 361 2.37 15.77 -10.90
C VAL A 361 2.89 16.20 -9.52
N THR A 362 2.17 17.09 -8.82
CA THR A 362 2.64 17.72 -7.57
C THR A 362 1.93 17.15 -6.33
N TRP A 363 2.66 16.40 -5.50
CA TRP A 363 2.24 16.03 -4.14
C TRP A 363 3.41 15.86 -3.17
N HIS A 364 4.26 14.86 -3.31
CA HIS A 364 5.59 14.75 -2.72
C HIS A 364 6.40 13.78 -3.58
N LEU A 365 7.70 13.76 -3.37
CA LEU A 365 8.64 12.93 -4.12
C LEU A 365 9.61 12.23 -3.16
N HIS A 366 10.26 11.17 -3.65
CA HIS A 366 11.14 10.32 -2.84
C HIS A 366 12.60 10.39 -3.26
N GLY A 367 12.89 11.12 -4.34
CA GLY A 367 14.24 11.30 -4.85
C GLY A 367 14.22 11.70 -6.32
N TRP A 368 15.41 11.72 -6.90
CA TRP A 368 15.65 12.11 -8.29
C TRP A 368 16.61 11.15 -8.98
N PHE A 369 16.62 11.17 -10.31
CA PHE A 369 17.42 10.30 -11.15
C PHE A 369 18.49 11.06 -11.92
N VAL A 370 19.55 10.35 -12.30
CA VAL A 370 20.47 10.75 -13.37
C VAL A 370 20.12 9.92 -14.60
N PRO A 371 19.30 10.42 -15.55
CA PRO A 371 18.98 9.68 -16.75
C PRO A 371 20.20 9.60 -17.69
N PRO A 372 20.28 8.58 -18.55
CA PRO A 372 21.31 8.49 -19.59
C PRO A 372 21.15 9.59 -20.65
N GLU A 373 22.25 9.94 -21.33
CA GLU A 373 22.21 10.89 -22.44
C GLU A 373 21.29 10.39 -23.56
N GLY A 374 20.32 11.22 -23.98
CA GLY A 374 19.33 10.87 -24.99
C GLY A 374 17.99 10.39 -24.45
N ALA A 375 17.86 10.13 -23.14
CA ALA A 375 16.55 9.92 -22.52
C ALA A 375 15.76 11.24 -22.44
N GLU A 376 14.44 11.14 -22.60
CA GLU A 376 13.52 12.27 -22.55
C GLU A 376 13.07 12.54 -21.12
N VAL A 377 13.36 13.73 -20.61
CA VAL A 377 12.95 14.14 -19.26
C VAL A 377 11.48 14.54 -19.27
N LEU A 378 10.68 13.90 -18.42
CA LEU A 378 9.23 14.12 -18.36
C LEU A 378 8.83 15.08 -17.24
N VAL A 379 9.44 14.94 -16.07
CA VAL A 379 9.16 15.76 -14.88
C VAL A 379 10.47 16.12 -14.19
N THR A 380 10.61 17.38 -13.79
CA THR A 380 11.72 17.85 -12.93
C THR A 380 11.19 18.50 -11.66
N ASP A 381 12.07 18.73 -10.69
CA ASP A 381 11.84 19.73 -9.66
C ASP A 381 12.37 21.12 -10.05
N ASP A 382 12.36 22.06 -9.10
CA ASP A 382 12.76 23.47 -9.28
C ASP A 382 14.27 23.65 -9.46
N GLU A 383 15.07 22.71 -8.98
CA GLU A 383 16.52 22.63 -9.21
C GLU A 383 16.86 21.97 -10.56
N GLY A 384 15.85 21.52 -11.32
CA GLY A 384 16.03 20.82 -12.59
C GLY A 384 16.44 19.35 -12.42
N ARG A 385 16.36 18.79 -11.21
CA ARG A 385 16.64 17.37 -10.96
C ARG A 385 15.50 16.52 -11.53
N VAL A 386 15.83 15.39 -12.13
CA VAL A 386 14.88 14.58 -12.89
C VAL A 386 14.07 13.68 -11.97
N ILE A 387 12.75 13.78 -12.05
CA ILE A 387 11.79 13.04 -11.21
C ILE A 387 11.13 11.91 -11.99
N ALA A 388 10.90 12.12 -13.29
CA ALA A 388 10.43 11.10 -14.22
C ALA A 388 11.08 11.27 -15.60
N TYR A 389 11.39 10.17 -16.27
CA TYR A 389 11.96 10.16 -17.63
C TYR A 389 11.51 8.94 -18.45
N ASP A 390 11.59 9.08 -19.77
CA ASP A 390 11.41 8.03 -20.77
C ASP A 390 12.76 7.70 -21.42
N ASP A 391 13.22 6.48 -21.24
CA ASP A 391 14.49 5.97 -21.74
C ASP A 391 14.25 4.93 -22.84
N ARG A 392 14.72 5.28 -24.05
CA ARG A 392 14.68 4.46 -25.26
C ARG A 392 16.08 4.18 -25.81
N VAL A 393 17.11 4.46 -25.02
CA VAL A 393 18.52 4.48 -25.46
C VAL A 393 19.38 3.48 -24.69
N SER A 394 19.03 3.14 -23.46
CA SER A 394 19.81 2.21 -22.63
C SER A 394 19.67 0.74 -23.02
N THR A 395 18.51 0.35 -23.56
CA THR A 395 18.19 -1.03 -23.93
C THR A 395 17.50 -1.08 -25.29
N PRO A 396 17.39 -2.25 -25.95
CA PRO A 396 16.53 -2.40 -27.13
C PRO A 396 15.05 -2.07 -26.84
N GLY A 397 14.61 -2.33 -25.61
CA GLY A 397 13.29 -1.99 -25.09
C GLY A 397 13.24 -0.58 -24.50
N ARG A 398 12.09 -0.26 -23.89
CA ARG A 398 11.79 1.07 -23.34
C ARG A 398 11.59 1.03 -21.84
N MET A 399 12.16 2.00 -21.12
CA MET A 399 11.96 2.17 -19.68
C MET A 399 11.34 3.53 -19.38
N ILE A 400 10.23 3.56 -18.64
CA ILE A 400 9.67 4.79 -18.08
C ILE A 400 9.81 4.70 -16.58
N VAL A 401 10.57 5.62 -15.99
CA VAL A 401 10.94 5.55 -14.58
C VAL A 401 10.49 6.82 -13.87
N THR A 402 9.88 6.68 -12.69
CA THR A 402 9.47 7.82 -11.86
C THR A 402 9.67 7.55 -10.37
N SER A 403 9.99 8.60 -9.62
CA SER A 403 10.06 8.53 -8.15
C SER A 403 8.72 8.82 -7.49
N LEU A 404 7.72 9.21 -8.28
CA LEU A 404 6.36 9.48 -7.84
C LEU A 404 5.61 8.17 -7.51
N ASP A 405 4.83 8.15 -6.43
CA ASP A 405 4.13 6.98 -5.92
C ASP A 405 2.58 7.06 -6.02
N PRO A 406 2.00 7.37 -7.20
CA PRO A 406 0.60 7.75 -7.31
C PRO A 406 -0.38 6.63 -6.93
N MET A 407 -0.07 5.38 -7.26
CA MET A 407 -0.95 4.23 -6.98
C MET A 407 -1.06 3.95 -5.49
N TYR A 408 0.02 4.14 -4.73
CA TYR A 408 -0.01 3.99 -3.28
C TYR A 408 -0.94 5.02 -2.63
N HIS A 409 -0.84 6.30 -3.00
CA HIS A 409 -1.70 7.34 -2.41
C HIS A 409 -3.14 7.27 -2.90
N HIS A 410 -3.34 6.84 -4.15
CA HIS A 410 -4.67 6.58 -4.66
C HIS A 410 -5.32 5.44 -3.87
N GLY A 411 -4.66 4.27 -3.81
CA GLY A 411 -5.20 3.10 -3.12
C GLY A 411 -5.33 3.27 -1.61
N SER A 412 -4.46 4.06 -1.00
CA SER A 412 -4.54 4.43 0.43
C SER A 412 -5.49 5.61 0.69
N ARG A 413 -6.05 6.22 -0.35
CA ARG A 413 -6.98 7.36 -0.26
C ARG A 413 -6.38 8.60 0.41
N PHE A 414 -5.04 8.75 0.41
CA PHE A 414 -4.36 9.87 1.09
C PHE A 414 -4.41 11.17 0.30
N MET A 415 -4.15 11.12 -1.00
CA MET A 415 -3.88 12.33 -1.79
C MET A 415 -4.75 12.38 -3.06
N PRO A 416 -5.76 13.28 -3.11
CA PRO A 416 -6.58 13.43 -4.31
C PRO A 416 -5.79 13.80 -5.58
N ALA A 417 -4.60 14.40 -5.42
CA ALA A 417 -3.71 14.72 -6.53
C ALA A 417 -3.28 13.49 -7.32
N THR A 418 -3.03 12.36 -6.65
CA THR A 418 -2.56 11.15 -7.33
C THR A 418 -3.68 10.46 -8.10
N THR A 419 -4.94 10.59 -7.67
CA THR A 419 -6.09 10.19 -8.49
C THR A 419 -6.18 11.02 -9.77
N ARG A 420 -6.00 12.35 -9.69
CA ARG A 420 -5.98 13.21 -10.89
C ARG A 420 -4.84 12.85 -11.84
N PHE A 421 -3.67 12.52 -11.31
CA PHE A 421 -2.55 12.00 -12.09
C PHE A 421 -2.95 10.72 -12.83
N LEU A 422 -3.43 9.70 -12.11
CA LEU A 422 -3.78 8.39 -12.68
C LEU A 422 -4.93 8.45 -13.69
N ASP A 423 -5.90 9.36 -13.48
CA ASP A 423 -7.00 9.62 -14.41
C ASP A 423 -6.55 10.07 -15.80
N ARG A 424 -5.33 10.61 -15.90
CA ARG A 424 -4.71 11.00 -17.17
C ARG A 424 -3.63 10.01 -17.59
N PHE A 425 -2.76 9.63 -16.66
CA PHE A 425 -1.59 8.79 -16.94
C PHE A 425 -1.98 7.42 -17.47
N LEU A 426 -2.93 6.73 -16.83
CA LEU A 426 -3.28 5.36 -17.22
C LEU A 426 -3.99 5.31 -18.59
N PRO A 427 -4.96 6.20 -18.91
CA PRO A 427 -5.49 6.29 -20.27
C PRO A 427 -4.45 6.71 -21.31
N ASN A 428 -3.58 7.67 -21.02
CA ASN A 428 -2.51 8.08 -21.94
C ASN A 428 -1.53 6.93 -22.21
N LEU A 429 -1.21 6.15 -21.18
CA LEU A 429 -0.41 4.94 -21.32
C LEU A 429 -1.09 3.91 -22.22
N ARG A 430 -2.39 3.66 -22.03
CA ARG A 430 -3.14 2.74 -22.90
C ARG A 430 -3.13 3.22 -24.37
N GLY A 431 -3.36 4.51 -24.62
CA GLY A 431 -3.32 5.08 -25.97
C GLY A 431 -1.94 4.98 -26.62
N LEU A 432 -0.86 5.09 -25.83
CA LEU A 432 0.51 4.92 -26.32
C LEU A 432 0.78 3.49 -26.85
N LEU A 433 0.16 2.47 -26.24
CA LEU A 433 0.23 1.09 -26.70
C LEU A 433 -0.50 0.90 -28.04
N GLU A 434 -1.66 1.52 -28.19
CA GLU A 434 -2.48 1.43 -29.39
C GLU A 434 -1.79 2.07 -30.60
N ILE A 435 -1.20 3.27 -30.43
CA ILE A 435 -0.41 3.95 -31.49
C ILE A 435 0.81 3.13 -31.89
N SER A 436 1.48 2.50 -30.91
CA SER A 436 2.67 1.68 -31.19
C SER A 436 2.31 0.45 -32.01
N ALA A 437 1.14 -0.15 -31.80
CA ALA A 437 0.66 -1.29 -32.59
C ALA A 437 0.38 -0.93 -34.05
N GLU A 438 -0.26 0.22 -34.29
CA GLU A 438 -0.59 0.70 -35.64
C GLU A 438 0.67 0.95 -36.50
N ASN A 439 1.73 1.46 -35.88
CA ASN A 439 2.99 1.74 -36.57
C ASN A 439 3.82 0.48 -36.90
N HIS A 440 3.60 -0.65 -36.22
CA HIS A 440 4.30 -1.92 -36.51
C HIS A 440 3.49 -2.85 -37.44
N GLY A 441 2.21 -2.54 -37.70
CA GLY A 441 1.34 -3.28 -38.61
C GLY A 441 1.27 -2.73 -40.04
N ALA A 442 2.00 -1.63 -40.32
CA ALA A 442 2.16 -1.00 -41.63
C ALA A 442 3.56 -1.28 -42.19
#